data_AF-A0A7C4GNA8-F1
#
_entry.id   AF-A0A7C4GNA8-F1
#
_cell.length_a   1.000
_cell.length_b   1.000
_cell.length_c   1.000
_cell.angle_alpha   90.00
_cell.angle_beta   90.00
_cell.angle_gamma   90.00
#
_symmetry.space_group_name_H-M   'P 1'
#
loop_
_entity.id
_entity.type
_entity.pdbx_description
1 polymer ?
#
loop_
_entity_poly.entity_id
_entity_poly.type
_entity_poly.pdbx_seq_one_letter_code
_entity_poly.pdbx_strand_id
1 'polypeptide(L)'
;MEKKSKTVAKVLTFSLLLLVLCIMAHPKTLAQTLTLTIYTDKNTYNLGETVTIFGNLTKNGQPITDGLVGIQVIMPSGKTLLIRSLQTFPYQTRYCPIYVWSVTPCDEWGNPKYTFERESNAYFKITLTNFSSETLTPLVTVVLFDTNNISLGYASARFQIPPDKQTYTLTLWIPIPADATLGTATVYSSAFTEWPQFNGTPYCPEKSNTLQIISKSQAALIQSEVETATSDTNGSYSMTFRLHSFSETGAYTIYATSQYDEEAVTETKGFLAGVKGDINEDGSVDSSDLGLLGIAWGSTLGEPNYSPKADLNEDGVIDSSDLGIMGMYWGYTSG
;
A
#
# COMPACT_ATOMS: atom_id res chain seq x y z
N MET A 1 15.42 -73.36 -36.21
CA MET A 1 14.82 -72.04 -36.47
C MET A 1 14.30 -71.32 -35.22
N GLU A 2 14.10 -72.00 -34.09
CA GLU A 2 13.45 -71.44 -32.89
C GLU A 2 14.26 -70.36 -32.13
N LYS A 3 15.60 -70.46 -32.12
CA LYS A 3 16.49 -69.53 -31.38
C LYS A 3 16.54 -68.11 -31.99
N LYS A 4 16.40 -67.98 -33.31
CA LYS A 4 16.38 -66.66 -34.00
C LYS A 4 15.09 -65.88 -33.71
N SER A 5 13.94 -66.57 -33.64
CA SER A 5 12.64 -65.95 -33.37
C SER A 5 12.55 -65.32 -31.97
N LYS A 6 13.06 -66.01 -30.94
CA LYS A 6 13.09 -65.48 -29.55
C LYS A 6 14.00 -64.26 -29.38
N THR A 7 15.04 -64.13 -30.22
CA THR A 7 15.98 -63.00 -30.18
C THR A 7 15.38 -61.76 -30.87
N VAL A 8 14.73 -61.94 -32.03
CA VAL A 8 14.05 -60.85 -32.74
C VAL A 8 12.86 -60.31 -31.94
N ALA A 9 12.10 -61.20 -31.29
CA ALA A 9 10.99 -60.78 -30.41
C ALA A 9 11.48 -59.94 -29.21
N LYS A 10 12.61 -60.32 -28.59
CA LYS A 10 13.20 -59.56 -27.47
C LYS A 10 13.72 -58.19 -27.90
N VAL A 11 14.33 -58.09 -29.07
CA VAL A 11 14.81 -56.81 -29.63
C VAL A 11 13.63 -55.90 -29.98
N LEU A 12 12.56 -56.42 -30.59
CA LEU A 12 11.35 -55.63 -30.87
C LEU A 12 10.68 -55.13 -29.58
N THR A 13 10.55 -55.97 -28.55
CA THR A 13 9.96 -55.54 -27.26
C THR A 13 10.80 -54.50 -26.54
N PHE A 14 12.13 -54.58 -26.63
CA PHE A 14 13.02 -53.60 -26.01
C PHE A 14 12.99 -52.27 -26.76
N SER A 15 12.98 -52.28 -28.09
CA SER A 15 12.83 -51.08 -28.92
C SER A 15 11.46 -50.42 -28.75
N LEU A 16 10.39 -51.19 -28.61
CA LEU A 16 9.04 -50.66 -28.33
C LEU A 16 8.96 -50.04 -26.93
N LEU A 17 9.60 -50.66 -25.93
CA LEU A 17 9.69 -50.10 -24.57
C LEU A 17 10.49 -48.81 -24.54
N LEU A 18 11.61 -48.71 -25.28
CA LEU A 18 12.40 -47.49 -25.40
C LEU A 18 11.63 -46.37 -26.12
N LEU A 19 10.87 -46.70 -27.17
CA LEU A 19 10.03 -45.75 -27.89
C LEU A 19 8.90 -45.21 -27.00
N VAL A 20 8.27 -46.08 -26.20
CA VAL A 20 7.25 -45.69 -25.22
C VAL A 20 7.85 -44.82 -24.10
N LEU A 21 9.08 -45.13 -23.63
CA LEU A 21 9.79 -44.28 -22.66
C LEU A 21 10.17 -42.90 -23.25
N CYS A 22 10.52 -42.81 -24.54
CA CYS A 22 10.76 -41.53 -25.21
C CYS A 22 9.48 -40.70 -25.40
N ILE A 23 8.32 -41.32 -25.58
CA ILE A 23 7.03 -40.62 -25.68
C ILE A 23 6.53 -40.13 -24.30
N MET A 24 6.98 -40.77 -23.21
CA MET A 24 6.65 -40.37 -21.82
C MET A 24 7.56 -39.28 -21.26
N ALA A 25 8.59 -38.85 -21.98
CA ALA A 25 9.35 -37.64 -21.66
C ALA A 25 8.49 -36.41 -22.01
N HIS A 26 7.51 -36.14 -21.16
CA HIS A 26 6.75 -34.90 -21.21
C HIS A 26 7.76 -33.76 -21.08
N PRO A 27 7.68 -32.69 -21.91
CA PRO A 27 8.41 -31.48 -21.59
C PRO A 27 8.06 -31.13 -20.14
N LYS A 28 9.07 -30.94 -19.28
CA LYS A 28 8.83 -30.34 -17.97
C LYS A 28 8.24 -28.97 -18.26
N THR A 29 6.92 -28.85 -18.17
CA THR A 29 6.26 -27.56 -18.19
C THR A 29 6.86 -26.80 -17.01
N LEU A 30 7.67 -25.78 -17.29
CA LEU A 30 8.03 -24.82 -16.25
C LEU A 30 6.71 -24.29 -15.72
N ALA A 31 6.46 -24.46 -14.41
CA ALA A 31 5.37 -23.77 -13.77
C ALA A 31 5.54 -22.28 -14.12
N GLN A 32 4.50 -21.68 -14.71
CA GLN A 32 4.52 -20.25 -14.88
C GLN A 32 4.47 -19.65 -13.47
N THR A 33 5.36 -18.70 -13.19
CA THR A 33 5.44 -18.09 -11.86
C THR A 33 5.31 -16.59 -11.99
N LEU A 34 4.11 -16.07 -11.72
CA LEU A 34 3.93 -14.67 -11.37
C LEU A 34 4.69 -14.37 -10.07
N THR A 35 5.59 -13.39 -10.10
CA THR A 35 6.41 -12.99 -8.97
C THR A 35 6.26 -11.49 -8.75
N LEU A 36 5.95 -11.13 -7.51
CA LEU A 36 5.92 -9.77 -7.01
C LEU A 36 7.07 -9.60 -6.03
N THR A 37 7.66 -8.42 -6.00
CA THR A 37 8.68 -8.05 -5.00
C THR A 37 8.30 -6.72 -4.40
N ILE A 38 8.51 -6.54 -3.10
CA ILE A 38 8.22 -5.31 -2.39
C ILE A 38 9.34 -4.96 -1.43
N TYR A 39 9.79 -3.72 -1.51
CA TYR A 39 10.84 -3.14 -0.70
C TYR A 39 10.43 -1.78 -0.16
N THR A 40 11.13 -1.40 0.89
CA THR A 40 11.19 -0.03 1.40
C THR A 40 12.62 0.45 1.32
N ASP A 41 12.85 1.76 1.15
CA ASP A 41 14.21 2.31 1.08
C ASP A 41 14.98 2.21 2.41
N LYS A 42 14.25 2.10 3.52
CA LYS A 42 14.77 1.81 4.86
C LYS A 42 13.91 0.76 5.55
N ASN A 43 14.46 0.11 6.58
CA ASN A 43 13.67 -0.75 7.47
C ASN A 43 13.10 0.02 8.66
N THR A 44 13.53 1.27 8.87
CA THR A 44 13.06 2.12 9.96
C THR A 44 13.07 3.59 9.56
N TYR A 45 12.09 4.32 10.07
CA TYR A 45 11.85 5.72 9.77
C TYR A 45 11.55 6.52 11.03
N ASN A 46 11.99 7.77 11.05
CA ASN A 46 11.51 8.74 12.03
C ASN A 46 10.09 9.21 11.68
N LEU A 47 9.32 9.63 12.67
CA LEU A 47 8.04 10.30 12.39
C LEU A 47 8.32 11.59 11.59
N GLY A 48 7.46 11.91 10.63
CA GLY A 48 7.71 13.01 9.70
C GLY A 48 8.64 12.68 8.52
N GLU A 49 9.20 11.48 8.45
CA GLU A 49 10.06 11.04 7.34
C GLU A 49 9.24 10.51 6.15
N THR A 50 9.82 10.56 4.95
CA THR A 50 9.25 9.96 3.74
C THR A 50 9.62 8.49 3.64
N VAL A 51 8.60 7.64 3.48
CA VAL A 51 8.73 6.22 3.17
C VAL A 51 8.60 6.02 1.67
N THR A 52 9.58 5.36 1.05
CA THR A 52 9.51 4.95 -0.36
C THR A 52 9.18 3.46 -0.42
N ILE A 53 8.08 3.10 -1.06
CA ILE A 53 7.71 1.71 -1.37
C ILE A 53 7.96 1.46 -2.85
N PHE A 54 8.73 0.43 -3.17
CA PHE A 54 9.02 0.09 -4.57
C PHE A 54 9.19 -1.41 -4.76
N GLY A 55 9.08 -1.85 -6.02
CA GLY A 55 9.13 -3.26 -6.34
C GLY A 55 9.01 -3.53 -7.82
N ASN A 56 9.03 -4.80 -8.18
CA ASN A 56 8.86 -5.28 -9.54
C ASN A 56 7.80 -6.37 -9.62
N LEU A 57 7.05 -6.38 -10.72
CA LEU A 57 6.17 -7.47 -11.10
C LEU A 57 6.76 -8.19 -12.33
N THR A 58 6.91 -9.50 -12.23
CA THR A 58 7.47 -10.32 -13.31
C THR A 58 6.66 -11.59 -13.53
N LYS A 59 6.63 -12.09 -14.75
CA LYS A 59 6.10 -13.42 -15.08
C LYS A 59 7.21 -14.21 -15.76
N ASN A 60 7.57 -15.36 -15.18
CA ASN A 60 8.67 -16.20 -15.65
C ASN A 60 10.01 -15.43 -15.74
N GLY A 61 10.24 -14.52 -14.79
CA GLY A 61 11.42 -13.65 -14.73
C GLY A 61 11.42 -12.50 -15.75
N GLN A 62 10.38 -12.36 -16.58
CA GLN A 62 10.23 -11.22 -17.50
C GLN A 62 9.38 -10.12 -16.86
N PRO A 63 9.80 -8.84 -16.93
CA PRO A 63 9.01 -7.72 -16.40
C PRO A 63 7.64 -7.61 -17.06
N ILE A 64 6.59 -7.45 -16.26
CA ILE A 64 5.23 -7.18 -16.73
C ILE A 64 5.06 -5.67 -16.82
N THR A 65 4.83 -5.10 -18.00
CA THR A 65 4.74 -3.64 -18.16
C THR A 65 3.35 -3.08 -17.91
N ASP A 66 2.28 -3.84 -18.09
CA ASP A 66 0.88 -3.41 -17.94
C ASP A 66 0.20 -3.98 -16.67
N GLY A 67 1.02 -4.35 -15.69
CA GLY A 67 0.62 -4.91 -14.42
C GLY A 67 -0.03 -3.88 -13.51
N LEU A 68 -0.93 -4.36 -12.65
CA LEU A 68 -1.54 -3.60 -11.56
C LEU A 68 -1.01 -4.13 -10.24
N VAL A 69 -0.64 -3.24 -9.34
CA VAL A 69 -0.16 -3.59 -8.00
C VAL A 69 -0.98 -2.85 -6.96
N GLY A 70 -1.74 -3.59 -6.17
CA GLY A 70 -2.45 -3.06 -5.02
C GLY A 70 -1.49 -2.91 -3.85
N ILE A 71 -1.48 -1.75 -3.21
CA ILE A 71 -0.69 -1.48 -2.02
C ILE A 71 -1.63 -1.08 -0.90
N GLN A 72 -1.56 -1.76 0.24
CA GLN A 72 -2.22 -1.38 1.48
C GLN A 72 -1.18 -1.30 2.59
N VAL A 73 -1.13 -0.18 3.31
CA VAL A 73 -0.26 0.00 4.47
C VAL A 73 -1.12 -0.07 5.72
N ILE A 74 -0.75 -0.93 6.66
CA ILE A 74 -1.40 -1.16 7.95
C ILE A 74 -0.54 -0.54 9.06
N MET A 75 -1.18 0.25 9.91
CA MET A 75 -0.59 0.84 11.11
C MET A 75 -0.43 -0.20 12.23
N PRO A 76 0.41 0.07 13.24
CA PRO A 76 0.55 -0.79 14.43
C PRO A 76 -0.78 -1.18 15.09
N SER A 77 -1.78 -0.29 15.10
CA SER A 77 -3.13 -0.57 15.61
C SER A 77 -3.96 -1.56 14.79
N GLY A 78 -3.46 -2.02 13.64
CA GLY A 78 -4.17 -2.88 12.70
C GLY A 78 -5.12 -2.13 11.75
N LYS A 79 -5.18 -0.80 11.84
CA LYS A 79 -5.97 0.04 10.94
C LYS A 79 -5.19 0.34 9.65
N THR A 80 -5.90 0.51 8.53
CA THR A 80 -5.29 0.95 7.27
C THR A 80 -4.84 2.42 7.38
N LEU A 81 -3.58 2.70 7.02
CA LEU A 81 -3.07 4.05 6.82
C LEU A 81 -3.46 4.60 5.45
N LEU A 82 -3.25 3.79 4.41
CA LEU A 82 -3.51 4.13 3.02
C LEU A 82 -3.71 2.88 2.17
N ILE A 83 -4.37 3.04 1.03
CA ILE A 83 -4.58 2.01 0.03
C ILE A 83 -4.58 2.63 -1.38
N ARG A 84 -3.80 2.06 -2.30
CA ARG A 84 -3.60 2.57 -3.68
C ARG A 84 -3.44 1.45 -4.71
N SER A 85 -3.67 1.77 -5.97
CA SER A 85 -3.46 0.89 -7.12
C SER A 85 -2.42 1.50 -8.04
N LEU A 86 -1.24 0.88 -8.11
CA LEU A 86 -0.11 1.33 -8.91
C LEU A 86 -0.02 0.55 -10.22
N GLN A 87 0.68 1.13 -11.19
CA GLN A 87 0.98 0.48 -12.48
C GLN A 87 2.48 0.30 -12.64
N THR A 88 2.87 -0.76 -13.36
CA THR A 88 4.26 -1.10 -13.65
C THR A 88 4.86 -0.39 -14.88
N PHE A 89 4.01 0.29 -15.67
CA PHE A 89 4.36 1.20 -16.75
C PHE A 89 3.12 2.02 -17.17
N PRO A 90 3.24 3.32 -17.53
CA PRO A 90 2.07 4.20 -17.68
C PRO A 90 1.26 4.06 -18.97
N TYR A 91 1.62 3.17 -19.91
CA TYR A 91 0.96 3.14 -21.23
C TYR A 91 0.71 1.74 -21.78
N GLN A 92 -0.40 1.13 -21.35
CA GLN A 92 -1.19 0.17 -22.13
C GLN A 92 -2.59 0.03 -21.50
N THR A 93 -3.62 -0.03 -22.34
CA THR A 93 -5.01 -0.23 -21.87
C THR A 93 -5.24 -1.71 -21.58
N ARG A 94 -5.17 -2.08 -20.30
CA ARG A 94 -5.59 -3.42 -19.85
C ARG A 94 -7.12 -3.48 -19.76
N TYR A 95 -7.70 -4.65 -20.07
CA TYR A 95 -9.11 -4.88 -19.79
C TYR A 95 -9.37 -4.83 -18.29
N CYS A 96 -10.48 -4.22 -17.94
CA CYS A 96 -10.75 -3.66 -16.64
C CYS A 96 -12.21 -3.98 -16.28
N PRO A 97 -12.48 -5.06 -15.51
CA PRO A 97 -13.85 -5.48 -15.21
C PRO A 97 -14.64 -4.39 -14.48
N ILE A 98 -14.00 -3.69 -13.54
CA ILE A 98 -14.55 -2.51 -12.88
C ILE A 98 -13.67 -1.32 -13.19
N TYR A 99 -14.11 -0.47 -14.13
CA TYR A 99 -13.35 0.69 -14.55
C TYR A 99 -13.77 1.94 -13.78
N VAL A 100 -12.84 2.55 -13.05
CA VAL A 100 -13.03 3.84 -12.39
C VAL A 100 -12.78 4.95 -13.41
N TRP A 101 -13.80 5.72 -13.72
CA TRP A 101 -13.74 6.82 -14.68
C TRP A 101 -13.16 8.09 -14.06
N SER A 102 -13.62 8.46 -12.86
CA SER A 102 -13.17 9.65 -12.17
C SER A 102 -13.31 9.56 -10.67
N VAL A 103 -12.49 10.36 -9.97
CA VAL A 103 -12.74 10.85 -8.62
C VAL A 103 -12.82 12.36 -8.69
N THR A 104 -13.90 12.95 -8.20
CA THR A 104 -14.15 14.39 -8.31
C THR A 104 -14.42 14.95 -6.91
N PRO A 105 -13.55 15.83 -6.39
CA PRO A 105 -13.83 16.61 -5.19
C PRO A 105 -15.19 17.33 -5.33
N CYS A 106 -16.04 17.17 -4.32
CA CYS A 106 -17.42 17.64 -4.36
C CYS A 106 -17.93 18.12 -3.00
N ASP A 107 -19.12 18.70 -2.99
CA ASP A 107 -19.91 18.89 -1.77
C ASP A 107 -20.66 17.61 -1.38
N GLU A 108 -21.44 17.68 -0.29
CA GLU A 108 -22.24 16.55 0.23
C GLU A 108 -23.34 16.08 -0.72
N TRP A 109 -23.71 16.89 -1.72
CA TRP A 109 -24.71 16.57 -2.75
C TRP A 109 -24.07 16.07 -4.05
N GLY A 110 -22.74 15.97 -4.12
CA GLY A 110 -22.01 15.50 -5.30
C GLY A 110 -21.76 16.57 -6.36
N ASN A 111 -21.99 17.85 -6.07
CA ASN A 111 -21.62 18.94 -6.97
C ASN A 111 -20.12 19.24 -6.84
N PRO A 112 -19.38 19.46 -7.95
CA PRO A 112 -17.95 19.71 -7.87
C PRO A 112 -17.58 20.88 -6.95
N LYS A 113 -16.63 20.66 -6.04
CA LYS A 113 -16.10 21.64 -5.08
C LYS A 113 -14.64 21.28 -4.81
N TYR A 114 -13.73 22.22 -5.01
CA TYR A 114 -12.29 21.96 -5.01
C TYR A 114 -11.53 22.66 -3.88
N THR A 115 -12.24 23.28 -2.93
CA THR A 115 -11.64 24.01 -1.82
C THR A 115 -12.30 23.58 -0.53
N PHE A 116 -11.52 23.14 0.44
CA PHE A 116 -11.99 22.61 1.71
C PHE A 116 -11.18 23.20 2.86
N GLU A 117 -11.85 23.48 3.96
CA GLU A 117 -11.22 24.00 5.16
C GLU A 117 -10.70 22.83 6.02
N ARG A 118 -9.63 23.06 6.78
CA ARG A 118 -9.31 22.19 7.91
C ARG A 118 -10.52 22.01 8.83
N GLU A 119 -10.61 20.84 9.45
CA GLU A 119 -11.72 20.46 10.34
C GLU A 119 -13.09 20.39 9.64
N SER A 120 -13.10 20.31 8.31
CA SER A 120 -14.31 20.03 7.52
C SER A 120 -14.22 18.64 6.87
N ASN A 121 -15.32 18.19 6.27
CA ASN A 121 -15.34 16.97 5.48
C ASN A 121 -15.06 17.28 4.01
N ALA A 122 -14.06 16.61 3.44
CA ALA A 122 -13.87 16.56 2.00
C ALA A 122 -14.70 15.42 1.41
N TYR A 123 -15.57 15.72 0.44
CA TYR A 123 -16.37 14.72 -0.25
C TYR A 123 -15.80 14.44 -1.64
N PHE A 124 -15.95 13.20 -2.10
CA PHE A 124 -15.42 12.73 -3.36
C PHE A 124 -16.46 11.91 -4.08
N LYS A 125 -16.89 12.39 -5.24
CA LYS A 125 -17.78 11.67 -6.15
C LYS A 125 -16.94 10.76 -7.04
N ILE A 126 -17.16 9.45 -6.93
CA ILE A 126 -16.49 8.44 -7.74
C ILE A 126 -17.46 7.96 -8.80
N THR A 127 -17.02 7.91 -10.06
CA THR A 127 -17.80 7.35 -11.16
C THR A 127 -17.12 6.10 -11.70
N LEU A 128 -17.87 5.01 -11.91
CA LEU A 128 -17.33 3.75 -12.39
C LEU A 128 -18.35 2.93 -13.18
N THR A 129 -17.86 1.97 -13.96
CA THR A 129 -18.68 1.05 -14.77
C THR A 129 -18.22 -0.38 -14.58
N ASN A 130 -19.17 -1.32 -14.54
CA ASN A 130 -18.89 -2.74 -14.65
C ASN A 130 -18.95 -3.20 -16.12
N PHE A 131 -17.81 -3.63 -16.63
CA PHE A 131 -17.63 -4.20 -17.96
C PHE A 131 -17.58 -5.73 -17.97
N SER A 132 -17.67 -6.37 -16.80
CA SER A 132 -17.81 -7.83 -16.68
C SER A 132 -19.15 -8.30 -17.25
N SER A 133 -19.23 -9.61 -17.54
CA SER A 133 -20.50 -10.30 -17.82
C SER A 133 -21.30 -10.66 -16.56
N GLU A 134 -20.73 -10.44 -15.38
CA GLU A 134 -21.32 -10.80 -14.09
C GLU A 134 -21.50 -9.57 -13.19
N THR A 135 -22.44 -9.65 -12.25
CA THR A 135 -22.57 -8.66 -11.18
C THR A 135 -21.36 -8.76 -10.25
N LEU A 136 -20.65 -7.64 -10.06
CA LEU A 136 -19.49 -7.57 -9.17
C LEU A 136 -19.80 -6.70 -7.95
N THR A 137 -19.10 -6.93 -6.84
CA THR A 137 -19.19 -6.13 -5.60
C THR A 137 -17.82 -5.56 -5.24
N PRO A 138 -17.30 -4.57 -5.99
CA PRO A 138 -15.96 -4.05 -5.77
C PRO A 138 -15.83 -3.36 -4.40
N LEU A 139 -14.65 -3.48 -3.80
CA LEU A 139 -14.18 -2.56 -2.75
C LEU A 139 -13.71 -1.28 -3.42
N VAL A 140 -14.53 -0.23 -3.40
CA VAL A 140 -14.14 1.09 -3.90
C VAL A 140 -13.53 1.88 -2.75
N THR A 141 -12.36 2.46 -2.96
CA THR A 141 -11.62 3.23 -1.94
C THR A 141 -11.27 4.62 -2.45
N VAL A 142 -11.14 5.55 -1.51
CA VAL A 142 -10.48 6.84 -1.70
C VAL A 142 -9.45 7.04 -0.60
N VAL A 143 -8.31 7.66 -0.94
CA VAL A 143 -7.29 8.11 0.02
C VAL A 143 -6.88 9.53 -0.34
N LEU A 144 -6.74 10.38 0.68
CA LEU A 144 -6.40 11.79 0.53
C LEU A 144 -5.00 12.05 1.09
N PHE A 145 -4.14 12.71 0.32
CA PHE A 145 -2.84 13.19 0.75
C PHE A 145 -2.79 14.71 0.72
N ASP A 146 -2.18 15.34 1.73
CA ASP A 146 -1.92 16.78 1.72
C ASP A 146 -0.73 17.16 0.80
N THR A 147 -0.41 18.45 0.74
CA THR A 147 0.70 19.00 -0.06
C THR A 147 2.07 18.39 0.29
N ASN A 148 2.25 17.91 1.53
CA ASN A 148 3.47 17.28 2.00
C ASN A 148 3.47 15.75 1.82
N ASN A 149 2.49 15.23 1.06
CA ASN A 149 2.30 13.81 0.79
C ASN A 149 2.05 12.98 2.06
N ILE A 150 1.40 13.57 3.07
CA ILE A 150 0.94 12.89 4.28
C ILE A 150 -0.48 12.37 4.02
N SER A 151 -0.74 11.09 4.28
CA SER A 151 -2.10 10.53 4.23
C SER A 151 -2.96 11.16 5.32
N LEU A 152 -4.02 11.87 4.93
CA LEU A 152 -5.02 12.45 5.84
C LEU A 152 -6.11 11.45 6.23
N GLY A 153 -6.19 10.33 5.52
CA GLY A 153 -7.15 9.27 5.78
C GLY A 153 -7.64 8.60 4.50
N TYR A 154 -8.51 7.61 4.69
CA TYR A 154 -9.15 6.87 3.62
C TYR A 154 -10.64 6.67 3.91
N ALA A 155 -11.42 6.38 2.87
CA ALA A 155 -12.78 5.90 2.98
C ALA A 155 -13.02 4.77 1.97
N SER A 156 -13.99 3.92 2.25
CA SER A 156 -14.30 2.77 1.38
C SER A 156 -15.78 2.42 1.40
N ALA A 157 -16.27 1.84 0.30
CA ALA A 157 -17.60 1.26 0.22
C ALA A 157 -17.60 -0.01 -0.65
N ARG A 158 -18.65 -0.82 -0.45
CA ARG A 158 -18.99 -1.97 -1.27
C ARG A 158 -20.43 -1.88 -1.69
N PHE A 159 -20.70 -2.16 -2.96
CA PHE A 159 -22.05 -2.23 -3.50
C PHE A 159 -22.03 -3.07 -4.77
N GLN A 160 -23.17 -3.68 -5.07
CA GLN A 160 -23.33 -4.51 -6.26
C GLN A 160 -23.47 -3.64 -7.50
N ILE A 161 -22.77 -4.02 -8.57
CA ILE A 161 -22.83 -3.35 -9.87
C ILE A 161 -23.19 -4.40 -10.92
N PRO A 162 -24.43 -4.38 -11.46
CA PRO A 162 -24.84 -5.28 -12.53
C PRO A 162 -23.98 -5.16 -13.80
N PRO A 163 -23.95 -6.18 -14.66
CA PRO A 163 -23.23 -6.17 -15.95
C PRO A 163 -24.01 -5.42 -17.05
N ASP A 164 -24.58 -4.26 -16.71
CA ASP A 164 -25.44 -3.46 -17.61
C ASP A 164 -24.66 -2.38 -18.40
N LYS A 165 -23.35 -2.27 -18.14
CA LYS A 165 -22.43 -1.29 -18.73
C LYS A 165 -22.84 0.16 -18.50
N GLN A 166 -23.67 0.43 -17.49
CA GLN A 166 -24.04 1.79 -17.09
C GLN A 166 -22.95 2.41 -16.19
N THR A 167 -22.98 3.73 -16.07
CA THR A 167 -22.14 4.46 -15.11
C THR A 167 -22.84 4.55 -13.77
N TYR A 168 -22.16 4.12 -12.72
CA TYR A 168 -22.60 4.21 -11.33
C TYR A 168 -21.79 5.27 -10.62
N THR A 169 -22.42 5.91 -9.63
CA THR A 169 -21.81 6.97 -8.84
C THR A 169 -21.98 6.68 -7.36
N LEU A 170 -20.96 6.95 -6.57
CA LEU A 170 -21.03 7.04 -5.11
C LEU A 170 -20.27 8.26 -4.61
N THR A 171 -20.60 8.71 -3.41
CA THR A 171 -19.88 9.77 -2.71
C THR A 171 -19.29 9.21 -1.42
N LEU A 172 -17.98 9.36 -1.25
CA LEU A 172 -17.26 9.06 -0.02
C LEU A 172 -16.72 10.35 0.58
N TRP A 173 -16.42 10.36 1.88
CA TRP A 173 -15.87 11.54 2.54
C TRP A 173 -14.73 11.19 3.48
N ILE A 174 -13.80 12.12 3.64
CA ILE A 174 -12.66 12.03 4.55
C ILE A 174 -12.63 13.32 5.37
N PRO A 175 -12.57 13.25 6.71
CA PRO A 175 -12.41 14.43 7.55
C PRO A 175 -11.00 15.00 7.35
N ILE A 176 -10.88 16.31 7.15
CA ILE A 176 -9.57 16.99 7.09
C ILE A 176 -9.17 17.36 8.52
N PRO A 177 -8.04 16.85 9.03
CA PRO A 177 -7.62 17.16 10.39
C PRO A 177 -7.13 18.62 10.54
N ALA A 178 -7.09 19.11 11.77
CA ALA A 178 -6.74 20.51 12.09
C ALA A 178 -5.27 20.87 11.75
N ASP A 179 -4.40 19.87 11.65
CA ASP A 179 -2.97 19.96 11.36
C ASP A 179 -2.63 19.71 9.88
N ALA A 180 -3.60 19.28 9.04
CA ALA A 180 -3.38 18.99 7.61
C ALA A 180 -2.66 20.13 6.89
N THR A 181 -1.55 19.87 6.19
CA THR A 181 -0.79 20.95 5.53
C THR A 181 -1.67 21.71 4.52
N LEU A 182 -1.63 23.05 4.58
CA LEU A 182 -2.38 23.88 3.63
C LEU A 182 -1.79 23.76 2.21
N GLY A 183 -2.63 23.97 1.20
CA GLY A 183 -2.25 23.96 -0.21
C GLY A 183 -2.88 22.81 -1.00
N THR A 184 -2.21 22.42 -2.10
CA THR A 184 -2.71 21.41 -3.04
C THR A 184 -2.59 20.00 -2.44
N ALA A 185 -3.74 19.44 -2.08
CA ALA A 185 -3.90 18.04 -1.74
C ALA A 185 -4.26 17.20 -2.97
N THR A 186 -3.94 15.91 -2.92
CA THR A 186 -4.25 14.94 -3.98
C THR A 186 -5.08 13.81 -3.43
N VAL A 187 -6.19 13.50 -4.09
CA VAL A 187 -7.02 12.33 -3.80
C VAL A 187 -6.77 11.25 -4.86
N TYR A 188 -6.73 9.99 -4.42
CA TYR A 188 -6.68 8.82 -5.30
C TYR A 188 -7.89 7.93 -5.03
N SER A 189 -8.49 7.38 -6.08
CA SER A 189 -9.55 6.39 -5.99
C SER A 189 -9.16 5.10 -6.72
N SER A 190 -9.38 3.98 -6.04
CA SER A 190 -9.11 2.64 -6.54
C SER A 190 -10.34 1.74 -6.37
N ALA A 191 -10.40 0.66 -7.14
CA ALA A 191 -11.38 -0.40 -6.97
C ALA A 191 -10.65 -1.76 -6.91
N PHE A 192 -10.96 -2.56 -5.89
CA PHE A 192 -10.34 -3.86 -5.64
C PHE A 192 -11.37 -4.98 -5.55
N THR A 193 -10.92 -6.21 -5.80
CA THR A 193 -11.70 -7.43 -5.51
C THR A 193 -11.96 -7.57 -4.00
N GLU A 194 -10.95 -7.25 -3.19
CA GLU A 194 -10.97 -7.30 -1.72
C GLU A 194 -9.88 -6.35 -1.16
N TRP A 195 -9.74 -6.20 0.16
CA TRP A 195 -8.56 -5.55 0.75
C TRP A 195 -7.27 -6.33 0.39
N PRO A 196 -6.15 -5.67 0.05
CA PRO A 196 -4.87 -6.35 -0.21
C PRO A 196 -4.39 -7.26 0.94
N GLN A 197 -4.63 -6.90 2.21
CA GLN A 197 -4.33 -7.76 3.36
C GLN A 197 -5.12 -9.09 3.37
N PHE A 198 -6.20 -9.16 2.59
CA PHE A 198 -7.02 -10.35 2.37
C PHE A 198 -6.92 -10.79 0.90
N ASN A 199 -5.72 -10.65 0.31
CA ASN A 199 -5.37 -11.04 -1.06
C ASN A 199 -6.17 -10.35 -2.17
N GLY A 200 -6.81 -9.23 -1.88
CA GLY A 200 -7.55 -8.46 -2.86
C GLY A 200 -6.65 -7.73 -3.84
N THR A 201 -7.02 -7.73 -5.11
CA THR A 201 -6.25 -7.22 -6.24
C THR A 201 -6.97 -6.07 -6.92
N PRO A 202 -6.26 -5.10 -7.52
CA PRO A 202 -6.92 -4.01 -8.22
C PRO A 202 -7.66 -4.49 -9.47
N TYR A 203 -8.85 -3.96 -9.71
CA TYR A 203 -9.54 -4.15 -10.98
C TYR A 203 -8.92 -3.30 -12.10
N CYS A 204 -8.43 -2.10 -11.74
CA CYS A 204 -7.95 -1.09 -12.69
C CYS A 204 -6.88 -0.17 -12.07
N PRO A 205 -6.20 0.61 -12.92
CA PRO A 205 -5.42 1.75 -12.47
C PRO A 205 -6.30 2.73 -11.68
N GLU A 206 -5.72 3.33 -10.65
CA GLU A 206 -6.42 4.36 -9.90
C GLU A 206 -6.65 5.63 -10.72
N LYS A 207 -7.62 6.43 -10.28
CA LYS A 207 -7.83 7.80 -10.76
C LYS A 207 -7.47 8.78 -9.67
N SER A 208 -6.93 9.92 -10.05
CA SER A 208 -6.57 10.99 -9.14
C SER A 208 -7.22 12.31 -9.51
N ASN A 209 -7.28 13.21 -8.55
CA ASN A 209 -7.67 14.59 -8.73
C ASN A 209 -7.05 15.44 -7.61
N THR A 210 -7.07 16.75 -7.74
CA THR A 210 -6.49 17.66 -6.76
C THR A 210 -7.52 18.63 -6.19
N LEU A 211 -7.28 19.11 -4.98
CA LEU A 211 -8.11 20.06 -4.25
C LEU A 211 -7.23 20.97 -3.37
N GLN A 212 -7.75 22.12 -2.97
CA GLN A 212 -7.07 23.05 -2.07
C GLN A 212 -7.55 22.86 -0.63
N ILE A 213 -6.61 22.67 0.29
CA ILE A 213 -6.85 22.73 1.74
C ILE A 213 -6.48 24.13 2.23
N ILE A 214 -7.44 24.82 2.82
CA ILE A 214 -7.31 26.20 3.31
C ILE A 214 -7.57 26.28 4.82
N SER A 215 -7.12 27.39 5.42
CA SER A 215 -7.55 27.77 6.77
C SER A 215 -8.97 28.37 6.72
N LYS A 216 -9.69 28.34 7.85
CA LYS A 216 -11.02 28.96 8.01
C LYS A 216 -11.08 30.47 7.65
N SER A 217 -9.93 31.14 7.48
CA SER A 217 -9.84 32.58 7.17
C SER A 217 -9.39 32.92 5.75
N GLN A 218 -9.20 31.94 4.86
CA GLN A 218 -8.76 32.19 3.49
C GLN A 218 -9.55 31.39 2.46
N ALA A 219 -10.67 31.94 1.98
CA ALA A 219 -11.25 31.50 0.72
C ALA A 219 -10.63 32.29 -0.45
N ALA A 220 -9.73 31.67 -1.20
CA ALA A 220 -9.30 32.17 -2.50
C ALA A 220 -9.21 31.02 -3.52
N LEU A 221 -9.76 31.28 -4.71
CA LEU A 221 -9.93 30.37 -5.83
C LEU A 221 -8.63 30.23 -6.63
N ILE A 222 -8.07 29.02 -6.80
CA ILE A 222 -7.16 28.71 -7.93
C ILE A 222 -7.33 27.24 -8.38
N GLN A 223 -7.27 27.06 -9.71
CA GLN A 223 -7.34 25.83 -10.50
C GLN A 223 -5.98 25.11 -10.60
N SER A 224 -6.04 23.78 -10.69
CA SER A 224 -4.93 22.83 -10.70
C SER A 224 -4.04 22.83 -11.94
N GLU A 225 -2.82 22.34 -11.77
CA GLU A 225 -2.01 21.71 -12.82
C GLU A 225 -1.53 20.33 -12.31
N VAL A 226 -1.47 19.34 -13.20
CA VAL A 226 -1.19 17.93 -12.91
C VAL A 226 0.25 17.62 -13.27
N GLU A 227 1.07 17.24 -12.29
CA GLU A 227 2.36 16.59 -12.53
C GLU A 227 2.21 15.08 -12.38
N THR A 228 2.62 14.34 -13.41
CA THR A 228 2.59 12.88 -13.43
C THR A 228 4.02 12.40 -13.25
N ALA A 229 4.36 11.80 -12.12
CA ALA A 229 5.65 11.17 -11.92
C ALA A 229 5.70 9.83 -12.68
N THR A 230 6.63 9.70 -13.63
CA THR A 230 6.92 8.46 -14.35
C THR A 230 7.94 7.63 -13.56
N SER A 231 7.63 6.37 -13.28
CA SER A 231 8.63 5.40 -12.81
C SER A 231 9.38 4.85 -14.03
N ASP A 232 10.63 5.25 -14.19
CA ASP A 232 11.53 4.83 -15.26
C ASP A 232 12.14 3.44 -14.96
N THR A 233 11.35 2.38 -15.10
CA THR A 233 11.84 1.03 -15.49
C THR A 233 10.68 0.10 -15.81
N ASN A 234 10.79 -0.66 -16.92
CA ASN A 234 9.79 -1.66 -17.30
C ASN A 234 9.53 -2.67 -16.17
N GLY A 235 8.28 -2.79 -15.73
CA GLY A 235 7.88 -3.77 -14.70
C GLY A 235 8.01 -3.30 -13.26
N SER A 236 8.54 -2.10 -13.06
CA SER A 236 8.72 -1.52 -11.73
C SER A 236 7.52 -0.66 -11.33
N TYR A 237 7.21 -0.66 -10.04
CA TYR A 237 6.26 0.28 -9.45
C TYR A 237 6.92 0.97 -8.26
N SER A 238 6.52 2.21 -8.00
CA SER A 238 6.99 2.98 -6.86
C SER A 238 5.91 3.93 -6.37
N MET A 239 5.87 4.14 -5.06
CA MET A 239 5.15 5.25 -4.45
C MET A 239 5.90 5.74 -3.22
N THR A 240 5.71 7.01 -2.90
CA THR A 240 6.18 7.60 -1.65
C THR A 240 4.99 8.07 -0.83
N PHE A 241 5.12 8.06 0.48
CA PHE A 241 4.24 8.82 1.39
C PHE A 241 5.08 9.31 2.58
N ARG A 242 4.63 10.38 3.22
CA ARG A 242 5.28 10.93 4.40
C ARG A 242 4.51 10.50 5.65
N LEU A 243 5.22 9.98 6.65
CA LEU A 243 4.65 9.71 7.97
C LEU A 243 4.26 11.04 8.62
N HIS A 244 3.10 11.07 9.28
CA HIS A 244 2.74 12.23 10.08
C HIS A 244 3.63 12.31 11.32
N SER A 245 3.89 13.51 11.84
CA SER A 245 4.67 13.68 13.09
C SER A 245 3.99 13.05 14.31
N PHE A 246 2.67 12.83 14.24
CA PHE A 246 1.87 12.14 15.26
C PHE A 246 1.38 10.77 14.78
N SER A 247 2.02 10.18 13.76
CA SER A 247 1.71 8.80 13.36
C SER A 247 2.02 7.82 14.50
N GLU A 248 1.29 6.71 14.55
CA GLU A 248 1.52 5.64 15.52
C GLU A 248 2.98 5.15 15.44
N THR A 249 3.61 4.94 16.59
CA THR A 249 4.92 4.33 16.65
C THR A 249 4.82 2.81 16.64
N GLY A 250 5.75 2.12 15.97
CA GLY A 250 5.85 0.67 15.97
C GLY A 250 5.92 0.06 14.58
N ALA A 251 5.45 -1.18 14.46
CA ALA A 251 5.53 -1.95 13.23
C ALA A 251 4.37 -1.66 12.26
N TYR A 252 4.73 -1.14 11.09
CA TYR A 252 3.84 -0.99 9.95
C TYR A 252 4.00 -2.20 9.03
N THR A 253 2.88 -2.66 8.46
CA THR A 253 2.86 -3.79 7.52
C THR A 253 2.32 -3.32 6.18
N ILE A 254 3.06 -3.59 5.11
CA ILE A 254 2.66 -3.29 3.73
C ILE A 254 2.27 -4.60 3.06
N TYR A 255 1.05 -4.66 2.55
CA TYR A 255 0.57 -5.73 1.67
C TYR A 255 0.63 -5.25 0.23
N ALA A 256 1.31 -6.01 -0.62
CA ALA A 256 1.34 -5.81 -2.05
C ALA A 256 0.64 -6.98 -2.74
N THR A 257 -0.29 -6.70 -3.64
CA THR A 257 -1.05 -7.73 -4.37
C THR A 257 -1.05 -7.46 -5.85
N SER A 258 -1.07 -8.50 -6.67
CA SER A 258 -1.26 -8.38 -8.10
C SER A 258 -2.02 -9.58 -8.64
N GLN A 259 -2.78 -9.34 -9.71
CA GLN A 259 -3.35 -10.39 -10.54
C GLN A 259 -2.93 -10.16 -11.98
N TYR A 260 -2.37 -11.18 -12.61
CA TYR A 260 -1.98 -11.15 -14.00
C TYR A 260 -2.36 -12.47 -14.66
N ASP A 261 -3.13 -12.39 -15.75
CA ASP A 261 -3.88 -13.52 -16.30
C ASP A 261 -4.75 -14.19 -15.22
N GLU A 262 -4.59 -15.50 -15.02
CA GLU A 262 -5.32 -16.31 -14.01
C GLU A 262 -4.52 -16.51 -12.72
N GLU A 263 -3.35 -15.87 -12.60
CA GLU A 263 -2.47 -15.98 -11.44
C GLU A 263 -2.59 -14.75 -10.54
N ALA A 264 -2.71 -14.96 -9.24
CA ALA A 264 -2.65 -13.92 -8.23
C ALA A 264 -1.43 -14.14 -7.32
N VAL A 265 -0.81 -13.06 -6.89
CA VAL A 265 0.35 -13.06 -5.99
C VAL A 265 0.16 -12.02 -4.91
N THR A 266 0.63 -12.32 -3.70
CA THR A 266 0.61 -11.42 -2.55
C THR A 266 1.96 -11.48 -1.87
N GLU A 267 2.51 -10.32 -1.55
CA GLU A 267 3.75 -10.17 -0.82
C GLU A 267 3.57 -9.20 0.34
N THR A 268 4.44 -9.31 1.33
CA THR A 268 4.35 -8.49 2.54
C THR A 268 5.71 -7.95 2.94
N LYS A 269 5.75 -6.67 3.34
CA LYS A 269 6.95 -6.02 3.86
C LYS A 269 6.61 -5.23 5.11
N GLY A 270 7.37 -5.42 6.18
CA GLY A 270 7.29 -4.60 7.39
C GLY A 270 8.35 -3.49 7.40
N PHE A 271 8.03 -2.37 8.05
CA PHE A 271 8.99 -1.36 8.48
C PHE A 271 8.61 -0.84 9.88
N LEU A 272 9.57 -0.24 10.60
CA LEU A 272 9.33 0.40 11.90
C LEU A 272 9.23 1.92 11.73
N ALA A 273 8.34 2.57 12.47
CA ALA A 273 8.27 4.03 12.53
C ALA A 273 8.29 4.52 13.98
N GLY A 274 9.02 5.61 14.23
CA GLY A 274 9.11 6.26 15.54
C GLY A 274 9.59 5.29 16.62
N VAL A 275 10.89 4.98 16.62
CA VAL A 275 11.48 4.07 17.61
C VAL A 275 11.39 4.71 18.99
N LYS A 276 10.38 4.32 19.77
CA LYS A 276 10.24 4.79 21.14
C LYS A 276 11.36 4.20 21.98
N GLY A 277 12.01 5.05 22.77
CA GLY A 277 13.13 4.66 23.61
C GLY A 277 14.50 4.93 23.02
N ASP A 278 14.64 5.46 21.80
CA ASP A 278 15.89 6.09 21.34
C ASP A 278 15.87 7.56 21.80
N ILE A 279 16.17 7.77 23.09
CA ILE A 279 16.02 9.04 23.78
C ILE A 279 17.16 9.99 23.39
N ASN A 280 18.35 9.45 23.12
CA ASN A 280 19.50 10.23 22.69
C ASN A 280 19.56 10.48 21.17
N GLU A 281 18.67 9.84 20.40
CA GLU A 281 18.61 9.90 18.93
C GLU A 281 19.90 9.43 18.25
N ASP A 282 20.61 8.49 18.88
CA ASP A 282 21.84 7.91 18.33
C ASP A 282 21.56 6.75 17.35
N GLY A 283 20.28 6.43 17.15
CA GLY A 283 19.82 5.42 16.24
C GLY A 283 19.76 4.03 16.87
N SER A 284 20.02 3.89 18.17
CA SER A 284 19.89 2.64 18.92
C SER A 284 18.95 2.81 20.12
N VAL A 285 18.41 1.72 20.63
CA VAL A 285 17.73 1.70 21.93
C VAL A 285 18.55 0.84 22.86
N ASP A 286 19.40 1.47 23.65
CA ASP A 286 20.36 0.78 24.50
C ASP A 286 20.44 1.38 25.92
N SER A 287 21.49 0.98 26.65
CA SER A 287 21.72 1.44 28.02
C SER A 287 21.89 2.94 28.16
N SER A 288 22.29 3.63 27.09
CA SER A 288 22.41 5.08 27.03
C SER A 288 21.04 5.73 27.14
N ASP A 289 20.06 5.21 26.41
CA ASP A 289 18.68 5.66 26.49
C ASP A 289 18.05 5.31 27.82
N LEU A 290 18.27 4.09 28.32
CA LEU A 290 17.81 3.71 29.65
C LEU A 290 18.41 4.62 30.73
N GLY A 291 19.66 5.05 30.57
CA GLY A 291 20.29 6.04 31.44
C GLY A 291 19.54 7.37 31.42
N LEU A 292 19.15 7.86 30.24
CA LEU A 292 18.38 9.10 30.08
C LEU A 292 16.96 8.99 30.62
N LEU A 293 16.30 7.85 30.41
CA LEU A 293 15.01 7.55 31.02
C LEU A 293 15.14 7.53 32.55
N GLY A 294 16.20 6.89 33.06
CA GLY A 294 16.50 6.83 34.49
C GLY A 294 16.77 8.20 35.12
N ILE A 295 17.37 9.15 34.37
CA ILE A 295 17.58 10.53 34.84
C ILE A 295 16.25 11.26 35.04
N ALA A 296 15.26 11.00 34.19
CA ALA A 296 13.95 11.65 34.26
C ALA A 296 12.92 10.86 35.09
N TRP A 297 13.31 9.71 35.64
CA TRP A 297 12.41 8.78 36.33
C TRP A 297 11.64 9.41 37.50
N GLY A 298 10.34 9.20 37.52
CA GLY A 298 9.43 9.69 38.55
C GLY A 298 9.12 11.18 38.46
N SER A 299 9.61 11.88 37.44
CA SER A 299 9.25 13.27 37.20
C SER A 299 7.94 13.41 36.43
N THR A 300 7.28 14.55 36.62
CA THR A 300 6.00 14.89 35.99
C THR A 300 6.09 16.17 35.15
N LEU A 301 5.18 16.31 34.20
CA LEU A 301 5.15 17.45 33.27
C LEU A 301 5.22 18.79 34.02
N GLY A 302 6.28 19.56 33.73
CA GLY A 302 6.55 20.86 34.34
C GLY A 302 7.63 20.84 35.43
N GLU A 303 8.10 19.67 35.87
CA GLU A 303 9.22 19.56 36.78
C GLU A 303 10.58 19.73 36.08
N PRO A 304 11.61 20.23 36.78
CA PRO A 304 12.92 20.50 36.17
C PRO A 304 13.60 19.30 35.51
N ASN A 305 13.31 18.09 35.98
CA ASN A 305 13.90 16.85 35.50
C ASN A 305 13.02 16.11 34.47
N TYR A 306 11.85 16.65 34.15
CA TYR A 306 10.97 16.06 33.16
C TYR A 306 11.56 16.21 31.76
N SER A 307 11.70 15.08 31.08
CA SER A 307 12.15 15.00 29.69
C SER A 307 10.99 14.51 28.82
N PRO A 308 10.48 15.32 27.89
CA PRO A 308 9.46 14.88 26.95
C PRO A 308 9.88 13.67 26.10
N LYS A 309 11.19 13.43 25.94
CA LYS A 309 11.70 12.26 25.20
C LYS A 309 11.69 10.97 26.03
N ALA A 310 11.61 11.07 27.35
CA ALA A 310 11.57 9.93 28.26
C ALA A 310 10.14 9.56 28.68
N ASP A 311 9.18 10.46 28.48
CA ASP A 311 7.73 10.21 28.56
C ASP A 311 7.27 9.58 27.23
N LEU A 312 7.48 8.28 27.12
CA LEU A 312 7.27 7.50 25.90
C LEU A 312 5.79 7.22 25.64
N ASN A 313 4.89 7.35 26.62
CA ASN A 313 3.44 7.22 26.42
C ASN A 313 2.68 8.56 26.38
N GLU A 314 3.37 9.68 26.62
CA GLU A 314 2.84 11.05 26.64
C GLU A 314 1.74 11.28 27.70
N ASP A 315 1.79 10.56 28.82
CA ASP A 315 0.81 10.71 29.91
C ASP A 315 1.18 11.80 30.93
N GLY A 316 2.34 12.41 30.77
CA GLY A 316 2.86 13.47 31.62
C GLY A 316 3.59 12.97 32.87
N VAL A 317 3.84 11.66 32.99
CA VAL A 317 4.56 11.02 34.11
C VAL A 317 5.59 10.03 33.54
N ILE A 318 6.83 10.09 34.02
CA ILE A 318 7.87 9.16 33.58
C ILE A 318 7.96 8.01 34.58
N ASP A 319 7.46 6.83 34.22
CA ASP A 319 7.39 5.67 35.10
C ASP A 319 7.61 4.30 34.41
N SER A 320 7.19 3.22 35.08
CA SER A 320 7.32 1.86 34.56
C SER A 320 6.60 1.61 33.23
N SER A 321 5.61 2.43 32.89
CA SER A 321 4.90 2.38 31.61
C SER A 321 5.85 2.76 30.47
N ASP A 322 6.67 3.81 30.65
CA ASP A 322 7.69 4.22 29.69
C ASP A 322 8.79 3.19 29.57
N LEU A 323 9.27 2.66 30.69
CA LEU A 323 10.25 1.57 30.67
C LEU A 323 9.71 0.32 29.98
N GLY A 324 8.42 0.02 30.18
CA GLY A 324 7.74 -1.06 29.47
C GLY A 324 7.74 -0.84 27.96
N ILE A 325 7.51 0.40 27.51
CA ILE A 325 7.57 0.78 26.10
C ILE A 325 9.00 0.65 25.57
N MET A 326 10.00 1.24 26.25
CA MET A 326 11.42 1.13 25.88
C MET A 326 11.84 -0.34 25.76
N GLY A 327 11.39 -1.20 26.68
CA GLY A 327 11.67 -2.63 26.66
C GLY A 327 11.20 -3.35 25.39
N MET A 328 10.15 -2.85 24.71
CA MET A 328 9.70 -3.40 23.42
C MET A 328 10.68 -3.12 22.28
N TYR A 329 11.50 -2.07 22.42
CA TYR A 329 12.47 -1.64 21.42
C TYR A 329 13.92 -1.94 21.85
N TRP A 330 14.15 -2.56 23.01
CA TRP A 330 15.49 -2.81 23.54
C TRP A 330 16.41 -3.59 22.57
N GLY A 331 17.61 -3.08 22.36
CA GLY A 331 18.59 -3.66 21.44
C GLY A 331 18.30 -3.35 19.97
N TYR A 332 17.34 -2.46 19.68
CA TYR A 332 17.16 -1.91 18.35
C TYR A 332 18.39 -1.10 17.93
N THR A 333 18.76 -1.20 16.65
CA THR A 333 19.81 -0.40 16.00
C THR A 333 19.39 -0.11 14.56
N SER A 334 19.38 1.17 14.18
CA SER A 334 19.22 1.60 12.78
C SER A 334 20.48 1.21 12.00
N GLY A 335 20.29 0.33 11.00
CA GLY A 335 21.38 -0.21 10.17
C GLY A 335 21.82 0.72 9.05
#